data_AF-A0A1G5PU39-F1
#
_entry.id   AF-A0A1G5PU39-F1
#
_cell.length_a   1.000
_cell.length_b   1.000
_cell.length_c   1.000
_cell.angle_alpha   90.00
_cell.angle_beta   90.00
_cell.angle_gamma   90.00
#
_symmetry.space_group_name_H-M   'P 1'
#
loop_
_entity.id
_entity.type
_entity.pdbx_description
1 polymer ?
#
loop_
_entity_poly.entity_id
_entity_poly.type
_entity_poly.pdbx_seq_one_letter_code
_entity_poly.pdbx_strand_id
1 'polypeptide(L)' 'MYAWIFRNLPGPVWVRILTCLVLVAAALVLMVQFLFPWFSQFTSLTDSTIGLVQQP' A
#
# COMPACT_ATOMS: atom_id res chain seq x y z
N MET A 1 23.89 1.51 -27.29
CA MET A 1 23.87 0.14 -26.71
C MET A 1 23.27 0.02 -25.31
N TYR A 2 22.39 0.95 -24.86
CA TYR A 2 21.40 0.71 -23.78
C TYR A 2 19.95 0.94 -24.24
N ALA A 3 19.76 1.35 -25.50
CA ALA A 3 18.48 1.73 -26.06
C ALA A 3 17.52 0.56 -26.36
N TRP A 4 17.99 -0.69 -26.26
CA TRP A 4 17.16 -1.86 -26.51
C TRP A 4 16.25 -2.19 -25.31
N ILE A 5 16.73 -1.98 -24.08
CA ILE A 5 15.96 -2.26 -22.86
C ILE A 5 14.79 -1.27 -22.68
N PHE A 6 14.94 -0.02 -23.16
CA PHE A 6 13.89 0.98 -23.11
C PHE A 6 12.83 0.81 -24.21
N ARG A 7 13.07 -0.07 -25.19
CA ARG A 7 12.17 -0.34 -26.33
C ARG A 7 11.26 -1.55 -26.11
N ASN A 8 11.54 -2.37 -25.09
CA ASN A 8 10.82 -3.63 -24.83
C ASN A 8 9.70 -3.52 -23.78
N LEU A 9 9.47 -2.32 -23.22
CA LEU A 9 8.29 -2.09 -22.41
C LEU A 9 7.16 -1.60 -23.33
N PRO A 10 6.03 -2.34 -23.44
CA PRO A 10 4.95 -1.99 -24.34
C PRO A 10 4.28 -0.71 -23.85
N GLY A 11 4.41 0.36 -24.64
CA GLY A 11 3.69 1.61 -24.47
C GLY A 11 4.59 2.85 -24.30
N PRO A 12 4.08 4.05 -24.68
CA PRO A 12 4.76 5.32 -24.48
C PRO A 12 5.11 5.54 -23.00
N VAL A 13 6.09 6.42 -22.73
CA VAL A 13 6.59 6.72 -21.36
C VAL A 13 5.45 6.93 -20.35
N TRP A 14 4.35 7.56 -20.78
CA TRP A 14 3.12 7.75 -20.00
C TRP A 14 2.48 6.45 -19.50
N VAL A 15 2.42 5.39 -20.32
CA VAL A 15 1.87 4.09 -19.91
C VAL A 15 2.72 3.46 -18.82
N ARG A 16 4.05 3.57 -18.92
CA ARG A 16 4.98 3.04 -17.91
C ARG A 16 4.81 3.78 -16.57
N ILE A 17 4.65 5.11 -16.62
CA ILE A 17 4.37 5.93 -15.43
C ILE A 17 3.03 5.51 -14.81
N LEU A 18 1.99 5.37 -15.62
CA LEU A 18 0.65 5.01 -15.14
C LEU A 18 0.66 3.60 -14.51
N THR A 19 1.31 2.63 -15.13
CA THR A 19 1.46 1.28 -14.56
C THR A 19 2.23 1.30 -13.24
N CYS A 20 3.35 2.04 -13.14
CA CYS A 20 4.06 2.20 -11.87
C CYS A 20 3.17 2.84 -10.80
N LEU A 21 2.41 3.88 -11.15
CA LEU A 21 1.52 4.57 -10.23
C LEU A 21 0.41 3.64 -9.73
N VAL A 22 -0.17 2.82 -10.63
CA VAL A 22 -1.17 1.80 -10.27
C VAL A 22 -0.58 0.73 -9.35
N LEU A 23 0.64 0.26 -9.62
CA LEU A 23 1.31 -0.71 -8.74
C LEU A 23 1.56 -0.14 -7.34
N VAL A 24 1.99 1.11 -7.25
CA VAL A 24 2.18 1.79 -5.96
C VAL A 24 0.85 1.96 -5.25
N ALA A 25 -0.19 2.42 -5.94
CA ALA A 25 -1.53 2.56 -5.37
C ALA A 25 -2.08 1.20 -4.88
N ALA A 26 -1.90 0.14 -5.67
CA ALA A 26 -2.29 -1.22 -5.29
C ALA A 26 -1.54 -1.71 -4.04
N ALA A 27 -0.23 -1.43 -3.95
CA ALA A 27 0.56 -1.77 -2.77
C ALA A 27 0.07 -1.02 -1.51
N LEU A 28 -0.23 0.28 -1.64
CA LEU A 28 -0.79 1.08 -0.55
C LEU A 28 -2.15 0.54 -0.09
N VAL A 29 -3.05 0.24 -1.04
CA VAL A 29 -4.35 -0.36 -0.73
C VAL A 29 -4.19 -1.71 -0.04
N LEU A 30 -3.29 -2.55 -0.53
CA LEU A 30 -3.02 -3.86 0.07
C LEU A 30 -2.44 -3.70 1.49
N MET A 31 -1.56 -2.73 1.72
CA MET A 31 -1.08 -2.45 3.07
C MET A 31 -2.19 -1.99 4.00
N VAL A 32 -3.03 -1.03 3.58
CA VAL A 32 -4.12 -0.54 4.43
C VAL A 32 -5.16 -1.62 4.69
N GLN A 33 -5.51 -2.43 3.69
CA GLN A 33 -6.57 -3.43 3.85
C GLN A 33 -6.10 -4.74 4.47
N PHE A 34 -4.82 -5.10 4.33
CA PHE A 34 -4.29 -6.38 4.79
C PHE A 34 -3.25 -6.22 5.89
N LEU A 35 -2.24 -5.37 5.68
CA LEU A 35 -1.16 -5.21 6.64
C LEU A 35 -1.64 -4.54 7.94
N PHE A 36 -2.48 -3.50 7.86
CA PHE A 36 -2.99 -2.83 9.06
C PHE A 36 -3.82 -3.76 9.95
N PRO A 37 -4.81 -4.52 9.43
CA PRO A 37 -5.52 -5.51 10.26
C PRO A 37 -4.62 -6.59 10.84
N TRP A 38 -3.62 -7.06 10.07
CA TRP A 38 -2.64 -8.01 10.56
C TRP A 38 -1.77 -7.41 11.68
N PHE A 39 -1.31 -6.17 11.50
CA PHE A 39 -0.46 -5.48 12.47
C PHE A 39 -1.21 -5.09 13.75
N SER A 40 -2.51 -4.80 13.65
CA SER A 40 -3.38 -4.51 14.79
C SER A 40 -3.48 -5.68 15.79
N GLN A 41 -3.09 -6.90 15.41
CA GLN A 41 -3.00 -8.02 16.35
C GLN A 41 -1.79 -7.90 17.29
N PHE A 42 -0.75 -7.18 16.87
CA PHE A 42 0.50 -7.01 17.60
C PHE A 42 0.58 -5.64 18.30
N THR A 43 -0.33 -4.72 17.98
CA THR A 43 -0.30 -3.36 18.51
C THR A 43 -1.71 -2.88 18.87
N SER A 44 -1.85 -2.31 20.07
CA SER A 44 -3.11 -1.74 20.58
C SER A 44 -3.33 -0.28 20.18
N LEU A 45 -2.56 0.23 19.21
CA LEU A 45 -2.64 1.63 18.76
C LEU A 45 -4.03 2.01 18.19
N THR A 46 -4.81 1.02 17.77
CA THR A 46 -6.10 1.22 17.13
C THR A 46 -7.28 0.91 18.08
N ASP A 47 -7.01 0.50 19.33
CA ASP A 47 -8.05 0.16 20.30
C ASP A 47 -8.76 1.40 20.83
N SER A 48 -10.10 1.31 20.94
CA SER A 48 -10.93 2.42 21.44
C SER A 48 -10.80 2.55 22.96
N THR A 49 -10.29 3.69 23.44
CA THR A 49 -10.12 3.97 24.88
C THR A 49 -11.43 4.32 25.60
N ILE A 50 -12.51 4.59 24.87
CA ILE A 50 -13.81 4.92 25.45
C ILE A 50 -14.46 3.64 26.00
N GLY A 51 -14.39 3.46 27.32
CA GLY A 51 -14.86 2.28 28.06
C GLY A 51 -13.81 1.64 28.99
N LEU A 52 -12.53 2.00 28.86
CA LEU A 52 -11.46 1.52 29.75
C LEU A 52 -11.50 2.11 31.15
N VAL A 53 -12.22 3.22 31.35
CA VAL A 53 -12.42 3.90 32.66
C VAL A 53 -13.88 3.79 33.09
N GLN A 54 -14.47 2.60 32.96
CA GLN A 54 -15.75 2.29 33.62
C GLN A 54 -15.56 1.12 34.60
N GLN A 55 -14.70 1.35 35.58
CA GLN A 55 -14.62 0.55 36.80
C GLN A 55 -14.95 1.49 37.97
N PRO A 56 -16.09 1.31 38.68
CA PRO A 56 -16.06 1.37 40.13
C PRO A 56 -15.33 0.15 40.70
#